data_AF-A0A914ZHZ8-F1
#
_entry.id   AF-A0A914ZHZ8-F1
#
_cell.length_a   1.000
_cell.length_b   1.000
_cell.length_c   1.000
_cell.angle_alpha   90.00
_cell.angle_beta   90.00
_cell.angle_gamma   90.00
#
_symmetry.space_group_name_H-M   'P 1'
#
loop_
_entity.id
_entity.type
_entity.pdbx_description
1 polymer ?
#
loop_
_entity_poly.entity_id
_entity_poly.type
_entity_poly.pdbx_seq_one_letter_code
_entity_poly.pdbx_strand_id
1 'polypeptide(L)'
;MSRNQRKLNEQYRKLTKSNQPTVETPEFPNYDEIPDHEFEPMDATDFGEGCFKNVVNFNDINYERVNTETSKPIGEPLFLNSQHSVVEFSMAIMGAARQKDLTDAAVNVFLDLFRIFLPNSNKVPSSYNKIKKIVTQNHSSPSRVKEVIKCCGVCCEKLCTCGKNETTMVVIYDLDVQFLRLFSKYKVKMQNYRAEMLAEETLMDIHQTEQYKEALRKYKNMIPLSYYSDGGRYAENGKFEGWPLIASILDLPPVLRGKFTNLIFMAYWYSPVKPNWEFIFKKMNIRPFFKFDNTNYRVTCFQVIADLPAKQHFLNMLNVNGYNSCSDCDIKGENINRTMTFPYAELIQRDPKNFLIKNKTVNGVKGLSVLKEYLEKFPQGAIIDVMHSVYKGPMEDDLKRLLNGFKFNDTGTRLIKINNDGKELLEKILSK
;
A
#
# COMPACT_ATOMS: atom_id res chain seq x y z
N MET A 1 -46.33 -19.97 0.64
CA MET A 1 -45.96 -18.76 1.42
C MET A 1 -46.66 -18.80 2.78
N SER A 2 -45.90 -18.74 3.88
CA SER A 2 -46.43 -18.86 5.24
C SER A 2 -47.36 -17.68 5.58
N ARG A 3 -48.34 -17.90 6.47
CA ARG A 3 -49.27 -16.86 6.97
C ARG A 3 -48.52 -15.65 7.56
N ASN A 4 -47.30 -15.84 8.04
CA ASN A 4 -46.45 -14.77 8.58
C ASN A 4 -45.87 -13.87 7.47
N GLN A 5 -45.55 -14.43 6.30
CA GLN A 5 -45.07 -13.64 5.15
C GLN A 5 -46.15 -12.70 4.58
N ARG A 6 -47.42 -13.14 4.62
CA ARG A 6 -48.55 -12.31 4.15
C ARG A 6 -48.83 -11.12 5.07
N LYS A 7 -48.76 -11.32 6.40
CA LYS A 7 -48.94 -10.24 7.38
C LYS A 7 -47.84 -9.18 7.30
N LEU A 8 -46.60 -9.62 7.07
CA LEU A 8 -45.45 -8.70 6.90
C LEU A 8 -45.61 -7.84 5.63
N ASN A 9 -46.02 -8.45 4.51
CA ASN A 9 -46.23 -7.73 3.25
C ASN A 9 -47.44 -6.77 3.30
N GLU A 10 -48.46 -7.06 4.10
CA GLU A 10 -49.59 -6.15 4.34
C GLU A 10 -49.21 -4.95 5.23
N GLN A 11 -48.33 -5.14 6.22
CA GLN A 11 -47.77 -4.02 7.00
C GLN A 11 -46.90 -3.10 6.14
N TYR A 12 -46.05 -3.66 5.26
CA TYR A 12 -45.22 -2.87 4.34
C TYR A 12 -46.04 -2.06 3.33
N ARG A 13 -47.17 -2.60 2.84
CA ARG A 13 -48.09 -1.88 1.93
C ARG A 13 -48.87 -0.75 2.60
N LYS A 14 -49.08 -0.81 3.92
CA LYS A 14 -49.73 0.27 4.67
C LYS A 14 -48.78 1.42 4.98
N LEU A 15 -47.50 1.14 5.23
CA LEU A 15 -46.46 2.15 5.48
C LEU A 15 -46.06 2.95 4.22
N THR A 16 -46.21 2.37 3.03
CA THR A 16 -45.84 3.01 1.75
C THR A 16 -46.92 3.90 1.15
N LYS A 17 -48.15 3.90 1.70
CA LYS A 17 -49.26 4.74 1.20
C LYS A 17 -49.48 6.04 1.97
N SER A 18 -48.81 6.28 3.10
CA SER A 18 -49.04 7.47 3.94
C SER A 18 -48.03 8.60 3.76
N ASN A 19 -46.94 8.41 3.01
CA ASN A 19 -45.90 9.44 2.85
C ASN A 19 -45.68 9.79 1.37
N GLN A 20 -46.56 10.61 0.80
CA GLN A 20 -46.19 11.50 -0.30
C GLN A 20 -45.96 12.89 0.29
N PRO A 21 -44.73 13.46 0.27
CA PRO A 21 -44.52 14.81 0.71
C PRO A 21 -44.91 15.81 -0.39
N THR A 22 -45.73 16.78 -0.01
CA THR A 22 -45.95 18.04 -0.71
C THR A 22 -44.63 18.81 -0.82
N VAL A 23 -44.35 19.32 -2.01
CA VAL A 23 -43.16 20.13 -2.32
C VAL A 23 -43.35 21.54 -1.76
N GLU A 24 -42.69 21.84 -0.65
CA GLU A 24 -42.38 23.21 -0.24
C GLU A 24 -40.86 23.36 -0.20
N THR A 25 -40.34 24.29 -1.00
CA THR A 25 -38.92 24.67 -1.04
C THR A 25 -38.56 25.43 0.24
N PRO A 26 -37.63 24.96 1.09
CA PRO A 26 -37.16 25.75 2.22
C PRO A 26 -36.09 26.75 1.75
N GLU A 27 -36.25 28.02 2.12
CA GLU A 27 -35.21 29.04 2.03
C GLU A 27 -34.04 28.65 2.95
N PHE A 28 -32.82 28.59 2.39
CA PHE A 28 -31.61 28.27 3.14
C PHE A 28 -31.07 29.50 3.88
N PRO A 29 -30.61 29.37 5.14
CA PRO A 29 -29.94 30.45 5.83
C PRO A 29 -28.53 30.71 5.24
N ASN A 30 -28.12 31.97 5.29
CA ASN A 30 -26.82 32.45 4.83
C ASN A 30 -25.67 31.84 5.67
N TYR A 31 -24.68 31.24 5.01
CA TYR A 31 -23.65 30.39 5.64
C TYR A 31 -22.39 31.13 6.14
N ASP A 32 -22.41 32.45 6.21
CA ASP A 32 -21.23 33.27 6.52
C ASP A 32 -20.91 33.44 8.02
N GLU A 33 -21.64 32.79 8.94
CA GLU A 33 -21.49 33.03 10.39
C GLU A 33 -21.33 31.76 11.26
N ILE A 34 -20.55 30.76 10.83
CA ILE A 34 -20.11 29.69 11.74
C ILE A 34 -18.62 29.90 12.07
N PRO A 35 -18.25 30.25 13.32
CA PRO A 35 -16.86 30.41 13.69
C PRO A 35 -16.14 29.06 13.61
N ASP A 36 -14.95 29.07 13.01
CA ASP A 36 -13.99 27.98 13.04
C ASP A 36 -13.63 27.66 14.50
N HIS A 37 -14.28 26.65 15.09
CA HIS A 37 -13.79 26.07 16.32
C HIS A 37 -12.57 25.22 16.01
N GLU A 38 -11.39 25.82 16.17
CA GLU A 38 -10.11 25.10 16.30
C GLU A 38 -10.24 24.09 17.46
N PHE A 39 -10.32 22.80 17.12
CA PHE A 39 -10.17 21.74 18.11
C PHE A 39 -8.68 21.53 18.38
N GLU A 40 -8.27 21.78 19.63
CA GLU A 40 -6.94 21.41 20.11
C GLU A 40 -6.69 19.91 19.92
N PRO A 41 -5.50 19.50 19.43
CA PRO A 41 -5.19 18.09 19.23
C PRO A 41 -5.04 17.39 20.60
N MET A 42 -5.85 16.36 20.85
CA MET A 42 -5.70 15.49 22.02
C MET A 42 -4.46 14.58 21.90
N ASP A 43 -3.77 14.45 23.03
CA ASP A 43 -2.57 13.64 23.25
C ASP A 43 -2.75 12.17 22.84
N ALA A 44 -1.75 11.64 22.13
CA ALA A 44 -1.73 10.30 21.56
C ALA A 44 -1.21 9.22 22.53
N THR A 45 -1.41 9.39 23.84
CA THR A 45 -0.78 8.55 24.87
C THR A 45 -1.56 7.30 25.28
N ASP A 46 -2.71 6.99 24.65
CA ASP A 46 -3.59 5.91 25.14
C ASP A 46 -3.83 4.74 24.16
N PHE A 47 -2.93 4.52 23.20
CA PHE A 47 -2.91 3.29 22.40
C PHE A 47 -1.59 2.53 22.54
N GLY A 48 -1.55 1.69 23.56
CA GLY A 48 -0.89 0.38 23.58
C GLY A 48 0.53 0.28 23.01
N GLU A 49 1.50 0.54 23.87
CA GLU A 49 2.86 -0.01 23.75
C GLU A 49 2.78 -1.55 23.67
N GLY A 50 3.22 -2.18 22.57
CA GLY A 50 3.47 -3.63 22.62
C GLY A 50 3.52 -4.48 21.34
N CYS A 51 3.07 -4.05 20.16
CA CYS A 51 2.74 -5.01 19.08
C CYS A 51 3.60 -5.01 17.80
N PHE A 52 4.79 -4.40 17.74
CA PHE A 52 5.56 -4.38 16.48
C PHE A 52 7.06 -4.65 16.61
N LYS A 53 7.47 -5.55 17.51
CA LYS A 53 8.89 -5.94 17.62
C LYS A 53 9.32 -7.14 16.75
N ASN A 54 8.47 -7.77 15.92
CA ASN A 54 8.89 -8.95 15.14
C ASN A 54 8.32 -9.11 13.72
N VAL A 55 8.08 -8.02 12.97
CA VAL A 55 7.70 -8.13 11.55
C VAL A 55 8.92 -7.95 10.65
N VAL A 56 9.87 -8.90 10.70
CA VAL A 56 10.37 -9.66 9.53
C VAL A 56 11.15 -10.88 10.05
N ASN A 57 10.54 -12.06 10.10
CA ASN A 57 11.30 -13.30 10.23
C ASN A 57 11.82 -13.69 8.83
N PHE A 58 13.01 -13.21 8.48
CA PHE A 58 13.66 -13.48 7.17
C PHE A 58 14.04 -14.95 6.95
N ASN A 59 13.80 -15.84 7.92
CA ASN A 59 13.98 -17.29 7.75
C ASN A 59 13.02 -17.90 6.71
N ASP A 60 11.94 -17.21 6.34
CA ASP A 60 11.03 -17.65 5.27
C ASP A 60 11.46 -17.21 3.86
N ILE A 61 12.58 -16.49 3.72
CA ILE A 61 13.31 -16.49 2.44
C ILE A 61 14.01 -17.84 2.34
N ASN A 62 13.27 -18.86 1.96
CA ASN A 62 13.84 -20.03 1.33
C ASN A 62 14.61 -19.52 0.11
N TYR A 63 15.92 -19.34 0.28
CA TYR A 63 16.86 -19.52 -0.81
C TYR A 63 16.62 -20.96 -1.25
N GLU A 64 15.68 -21.18 -2.18
CA GLU A 64 15.74 -22.36 -3.02
C GLU A 64 17.18 -22.38 -3.52
N ARG A 65 17.95 -23.36 -3.01
CA ARG A 65 19.23 -23.71 -3.59
C ARG A 65 18.91 -23.93 -5.06
N VAL A 66 19.28 -22.96 -5.89
CA VAL A 66 19.32 -23.15 -7.33
C VAL A 66 20.15 -24.41 -7.49
N ASN A 67 19.50 -25.51 -7.87
CA ASN A 67 20.19 -26.72 -8.24
C ASN A 67 21.17 -26.31 -9.33
N THR A 68 22.45 -26.30 -8.98
CA THR A 68 23.55 -25.91 -9.84
C THR A 68 23.75 -27.00 -10.88
N GLU A 69 22.88 -27.05 -11.87
CA GLU A 69 23.25 -27.56 -13.18
C GLU A 69 23.87 -26.40 -13.97
N THR A 70 25.20 -26.28 -13.84
CA THR A 70 26.11 -25.65 -14.82
C THR A 70 25.80 -24.22 -15.28
N SER A 71 25.36 -23.32 -14.40
CA SER A 71 25.44 -21.88 -14.72
C SER A 71 26.87 -21.39 -14.52
N LYS A 72 27.51 -20.87 -15.59
CA LYS A 72 28.80 -20.18 -15.46
C LYS A 72 28.72 -19.10 -14.37
N PRO A 73 29.74 -18.97 -13.49
CA PRO A 73 29.73 -17.99 -12.41
C PRO A 73 29.50 -16.58 -12.95
N ILE A 74 28.66 -15.79 -12.27
CA ILE A 74 28.38 -14.40 -12.67
C ILE A 74 29.59 -13.54 -12.31
N GLY A 75 30.38 -13.14 -13.32
CA GLY A 75 31.54 -12.26 -13.15
C GLY A 75 32.86 -13.01 -13.03
N GLU A 76 33.92 -12.28 -12.67
CA GLU A 76 35.26 -12.86 -12.58
C GLU A 76 35.38 -13.87 -11.42
N PRO A 77 36.11 -14.98 -11.60
CA PRO A 77 36.33 -15.97 -10.55
C PRO A 77 37.12 -15.37 -9.38
N LEU A 78 36.79 -15.78 -8.14
CA LEU A 78 37.41 -15.27 -6.92
C LEU A 78 38.93 -15.52 -6.87
N PHE A 79 39.38 -16.62 -7.46
CA PHE A 79 40.78 -16.94 -7.72
C PHE A 79 40.83 -17.94 -8.89
N LEU A 80 42.01 -18.27 -9.41
CA LEU A 80 42.15 -19.19 -10.53
C LEU A 80 41.47 -20.55 -10.23
N ASN A 81 40.61 -21.01 -11.13
CA ASN A 81 39.81 -22.25 -10.99
C ASN A 81 38.80 -22.26 -9.82
N SER A 82 38.51 -21.11 -9.21
CA SER A 82 37.43 -20.99 -8.24
C SER A 82 36.08 -21.31 -8.88
N GLN A 83 35.27 -22.13 -8.20
CA GLN A 83 33.86 -22.36 -8.57
C GLN A 83 32.96 -21.16 -8.26
N HIS A 84 33.47 -20.20 -7.47
CA HIS A 84 32.74 -19.00 -7.06
C HIS A 84 33.32 -17.74 -7.66
N SER A 85 32.45 -16.81 -8.04
CA SER A 85 32.82 -15.48 -8.52
C SER A 85 33.06 -14.48 -7.37
N VAL A 86 33.73 -13.37 -7.67
CA VAL A 86 33.87 -12.22 -6.75
C VAL A 86 32.50 -11.65 -6.35
N VAL A 87 31.51 -11.69 -7.25
CA VAL A 87 30.16 -11.19 -6.99
C VAL A 87 29.43 -12.10 -6.01
N GLU A 88 29.47 -13.42 -6.22
CA GLU A 88 28.86 -14.42 -5.34
C GLU A 88 29.44 -14.36 -3.93
N PHE A 89 30.77 -14.29 -3.83
CA PHE A 89 31.46 -14.07 -2.55
C PHE A 89 31.00 -12.79 -1.86
N SER A 90 30.94 -11.67 -2.60
CA SER A 90 30.54 -10.36 -2.07
C SER A 90 29.10 -10.38 -1.56
N MET A 91 28.17 -11.03 -2.27
CA MET A 91 26.79 -11.19 -1.84
C MET A 91 26.66 -12.03 -0.57
N ALA A 92 27.40 -13.15 -0.48
CA ALA A 92 27.40 -14.02 0.69
C ALA A 92 27.89 -13.28 1.96
N ILE A 93 29.00 -12.54 1.85
CA ILE A 93 29.53 -11.75 2.96
C ILE A 93 28.54 -10.65 3.38
N MET A 94 27.96 -9.91 2.43
CA MET A 94 26.98 -8.87 2.75
C MET A 94 25.71 -9.45 3.39
N GLY A 95 25.27 -10.64 2.95
CA GLY A 95 24.16 -11.38 3.55
C GLY A 95 24.45 -11.79 4.98
N ALA A 96 25.61 -12.42 5.23
CA ALA A 96 26.02 -12.83 6.57
C ALA A 96 26.20 -11.64 7.52
N ALA A 97 26.80 -10.54 7.03
CA ALA A 97 26.97 -9.32 7.79
C ALA A 97 25.63 -8.73 8.25
N ARG A 98 24.63 -8.72 7.37
CA ARG A 98 23.27 -8.26 7.73
C ARG A 98 22.56 -9.22 8.68
N GLN A 99 22.67 -10.52 8.45
CA GLN A 99 21.99 -11.52 9.30
C GLN A 99 22.52 -11.53 10.75
N LYS A 100 23.75 -11.06 10.95
CA LYS A 100 24.44 -11.07 12.25
C LYS A 100 24.77 -9.67 12.77
N ASP A 101 24.20 -8.63 12.16
CA ASP A 101 24.42 -7.22 12.52
C ASP A 101 25.91 -6.87 12.68
N LEU A 102 26.77 -7.39 11.79
CA LEU A 102 28.20 -7.15 11.85
C LEU A 102 28.52 -5.70 11.47
N THR A 103 29.39 -5.07 12.27
CA THR A 103 29.92 -3.74 11.97
C THR A 103 30.85 -3.78 10.76
N ASP A 104 31.02 -2.64 10.08
CA ASP A 104 31.94 -2.51 8.95
C ASP A 104 33.37 -2.94 9.32
N ALA A 105 33.81 -2.65 10.55
CA ALA A 105 35.10 -3.08 11.08
C ALA A 105 35.19 -4.61 11.22
N ALA A 106 34.16 -5.23 11.79
CA ALA A 106 34.11 -6.70 11.93
C ALA A 106 34.13 -7.40 10.57
N VAL A 107 33.40 -6.88 9.59
CA VAL A 107 33.42 -7.44 8.22
C VAL A 107 34.82 -7.32 7.60
N ASN A 108 35.51 -6.18 7.77
CA ASN A 108 36.87 -6.02 7.26
C ASN A 108 37.85 -7.04 7.87
N VAL A 109 37.74 -7.35 9.16
CA VAL A 109 38.54 -8.42 9.79
C VAL A 109 38.30 -9.77 9.12
N PHE A 110 37.05 -10.12 8.82
CA PHE A 110 36.75 -11.34 8.06
C PHE A 110 37.36 -11.32 6.67
N LEU A 111 37.32 -10.18 5.96
CA LEU A 111 37.94 -10.07 4.64
C LEU A 111 39.46 -10.26 4.68
N ASP A 112 40.12 -9.75 5.72
CA ASP A 112 41.54 -9.95 5.92
C ASP A 112 41.85 -11.43 6.20
N LEU A 113 41.04 -12.09 7.02
CA LEU A 113 41.15 -13.55 7.25
C LEU A 113 40.97 -14.34 5.94
N PHE A 114 39.96 -14.02 5.12
CA PHE A 114 39.77 -14.70 3.83
C PHE A 114 40.96 -14.50 2.90
N ARG A 115 41.60 -13.33 2.88
CA ARG A 115 42.81 -13.12 2.06
C ARG A 115 43.99 -13.96 2.52
N ILE A 116 44.09 -14.27 3.82
CA ILE A 116 45.14 -15.12 4.38
C ILE A 116 44.89 -16.59 4.03
N PHE A 117 43.62 -17.05 4.11
CA PHE A 117 43.29 -18.47 3.89
C PHE A 117 43.11 -18.86 2.43
N LEU A 118 42.94 -17.90 1.52
CA LEU A 118 42.77 -18.15 0.09
C LEU A 118 44.11 -18.02 -0.67
N PRO A 119 44.25 -18.63 -1.86
CA PRO A 119 45.48 -18.56 -2.65
C PRO A 119 45.95 -17.11 -2.91
N ASN A 120 47.26 -16.88 -3.01
CA ASN A 120 47.86 -15.54 -3.11
C ASN A 120 47.33 -14.67 -4.27
N SER A 121 46.79 -15.28 -5.33
CA SER A 121 46.16 -14.59 -6.46
C SER A 121 44.65 -14.39 -6.32
N ASN A 122 44.12 -14.42 -5.09
CA ASN A 122 42.71 -14.19 -4.83
C ASN A 122 42.31 -12.72 -5.06
N LYS A 123 41.04 -12.55 -5.39
CA LYS A 123 40.38 -11.29 -5.70
C LYS A 123 39.37 -10.90 -4.62
N VAL A 124 39.61 -11.31 -3.36
CA VAL A 124 38.74 -10.90 -2.24
C VAL A 124 38.72 -9.37 -2.16
N PRO A 125 37.53 -8.73 -2.14
CA PRO A 125 37.43 -7.29 -2.08
C PRO A 125 38.20 -6.70 -0.89
N SER A 126 38.90 -5.60 -1.12
CA SER A 126 39.81 -4.97 -0.14
C SER A 126 39.11 -4.39 1.09
N SER A 127 37.80 -4.15 1.03
CA SER A 127 37.02 -3.62 2.15
C SER A 127 35.53 -3.92 1.99
N TYR A 128 34.78 -3.80 3.08
CA TYR A 128 33.33 -3.93 3.06
C TYR A 128 32.66 -2.84 2.21
N ASN A 129 33.24 -1.63 2.12
CA ASN A 129 32.77 -0.61 1.18
C ASN A 129 32.92 -1.04 -0.28
N LYS A 130 34.00 -1.77 -0.61
CA LYS A 130 34.19 -2.35 -1.95
C LYS A 130 33.16 -3.45 -2.22
N ILE A 131 32.85 -4.28 -1.22
CA ILE A 131 31.73 -5.24 -1.28
C ILE A 131 30.41 -4.53 -1.54
N LYS A 132 30.06 -3.50 -0.75
CA LYS A 132 28.83 -2.72 -0.95
C LYS A 132 28.75 -2.18 -2.38
N LYS A 133 29.85 -1.67 -2.95
CA LYS A 133 29.90 -1.21 -4.35
C LYS A 133 29.71 -2.35 -5.36
N ILE A 134 30.45 -3.45 -5.22
CA ILE A 134 30.34 -4.63 -6.10
C ILE A 134 28.92 -5.18 -6.09
N VAL A 135 28.35 -5.37 -4.90
CA VAL A 135 26.97 -5.84 -4.76
C VAL A 135 26.01 -4.80 -5.33
N THR A 136 26.15 -3.50 -5.05
CA THR A 136 25.24 -2.49 -5.62
C THR A 136 25.31 -2.41 -7.16
N GLN A 137 26.50 -2.65 -7.75
CA GLN A 137 26.71 -2.61 -9.20
C GLN A 137 26.22 -3.88 -9.92
N ASN A 138 26.29 -5.04 -9.27
CA ASN A 138 25.97 -6.34 -9.87
C ASN A 138 24.64 -6.93 -9.38
N HIS A 139 24.15 -6.48 -8.23
CA HIS A 139 22.82 -6.78 -7.77
C HIS A 139 21.84 -5.94 -8.57
N SER A 140 21.15 -6.61 -9.49
CA SER A 140 19.91 -6.10 -10.04
C SER A 140 18.90 -6.09 -8.90
N SER A 141 18.92 -5.05 -8.05
CA SER A 141 17.79 -4.82 -7.15
C SER A 141 16.55 -4.85 -8.03
N PRO A 142 15.52 -5.66 -7.72
CA PRO A 142 14.30 -5.68 -8.51
C PRO A 142 13.73 -4.27 -8.67
N SER A 143 14.09 -3.35 -7.76
CA SER A 143 13.79 -1.92 -7.79
C SER A 143 15.08 -1.10 -7.69
N ARG A 144 15.57 -0.62 -8.84
CA ARG A 144 16.71 0.31 -8.91
C ARG A 144 16.27 1.69 -8.44
N VAL A 145 17.05 2.36 -7.60
CA VAL A 145 16.79 3.75 -7.21
C VAL A 145 17.20 4.67 -8.37
N LYS A 146 16.28 5.54 -8.79
CA LYS A 146 16.50 6.57 -9.81
C LYS A 146 17.04 7.86 -9.19
N GLU A 147 16.44 8.29 -8.10
CA GLU A 147 16.78 9.55 -7.43
C GLU A 147 16.51 9.43 -5.93
N VAL A 148 17.34 10.08 -5.12
CA VAL A 148 17.09 10.32 -3.69
C VAL A 148 17.08 11.82 -3.48
N ILE A 149 15.98 12.32 -2.91
CA ILE A 149 15.75 13.74 -2.68
C ILE A 149 15.67 13.96 -1.18
N LYS A 150 16.37 14.99 -0.70
CA LYS A 150 16.20 15.52 0.65
C LYS A 150 15.47 16.85 0.57
N CYS A 151 14.45 17.05 1.39
CA CYS A 151 13.71 18.31 1.47
C CYS A 151 13.19 18.57 2.89
N CYS A 152 12.61 19.74 3.11
CA CYS A 152 11.97 20.08 4.39
C CYS A 152 10.60 19.42 4.61
N GLY A 153 10.08 18.68 3.63
CA GLY A 153 8.77 18.02 3.66
C GLY A 153 7.58 18.90 3.25
N VAL A 154 7.70 20.23 3.38
CA VAL A 154 6.60 21.18 3.09
C VAL A 154 6.71 21.76 1.69
N CYS A 155 7.86 22.36 1.37
CA CYS A 155 8.08 23.11 0.13
C CYS A 155 8.96 22.31 -0.83
N CYS A 156 8.77 20.99 -0.95
CA CYS A 156 9.66 20.07 -1.69
C CYS A 156 9.81 20.46 -3.17
N GLU A 157 10.58 21.49 -3.44
CA GLU A 157 11.05 21.95 -4.73
C GLU A 157 12.58 22.00 -4.66
N LYS A 158 13.25 22.01 -5.82
CA LYS A 158 14.72 21.90 -5.92
C LYS A 158 15.50 23.01 -5.17
N LEU A 159 14.83 24.07 -4.75
CA LEU A 159 15.40 25.23 -4.06
C LEU A 159 14.45 25.62 -2.91
N CYS A 160 14.48 24.90 -1.78
CA CYS A 160 13.70 25.32 -0.61
C CYS A 160 14.25 26.65 -0.08
N THR A 161 13.55 27.74 -0.34
CA THR A 161 13.84 29.06 0.24
C THR A 161 13.28 29.22 1.66
N CYS A 162 12.67 28.16 2.18
CA CYS A 162 11.91 28.10 3.42
C CYS A 162 12.74 28.16 4.71
N GLY A 163 14.07 28.04 4.63
CA GLY A 163 14.98 28.03 5.79
C GLY A 163 14.83 26.84 6.75
N LYS A 164 13.99 25.85 6.45
CA LYS A 164 13.74 24.67 7.30
C LYS A 164 14.77 23.56 7.04
N ASN A 165 15.14 22.83 8.09
CA ASN A 165 16.03 21.67 8.01
C ASN A 165 15.48 20.57 7.07
N GLU A 166 16.39 19.88 6.38
CA GLU A 166 16.07 18.71 5.55
C GLU A 166 15.73 17.49 6.42
N THR A 167 14.47 17.39 6.84
CA THR A 167 13.97 16.28 7.67
C THR A 167 13.30 15.18 6.85
N THR A 168 13.10 15.40 5.55
CA THR A 168 12.39 14.46 4.67
C THR A 168 13.34 13.84 3.67
N MET A 169 13.26 12.51 3.54
CA MET A 169 13.90 11.74 2.49
C MET A 169 12.84 11.18 1.56
N VAL A 170 12.99 11.41 0.26
CA VAL A 170 12.13 10.82 -0.78
C VAL A 170 13.01 10.01 -1.72
N VAL A 171 12.69 8.74 -1.87
CA VAL A 171 13.35 7.83 -2.81
C VAL A 171 12.41 7.62 -3.98
N ILE A 172 12.88 7.89 -5.20
CA ILE A 172 12.16 7.61 -6.44
C ILE A 172 12.84 6.42 -7.12
N TYR A 173 12.06 5.41 -7.47
CA TYR A 173 12.57 4.20 -8.11
C TYR A 173 12.46 4.28 -9.64
N ASP A 174 13.32 3.53 -10.31
CA ASP A 174 13.34 3.38 -11.76
C ASP A 174 12.23 2.41 -12.19
N LEU A 175 11.16 2.97 -12.73
CA LEU A 175 10.01 2.21 -13.21
C LEU A 175 10.33 1.44 -14.49
N ASP A 176 11.16 1.99 -15.39
CA ASP A 176 11.46 1.36 -16.69
C ASP A 176 12.23 0.05 -16.49
N VAL A 177 13.19 0.02 -15.56
CA VAL A 177 13.92 -1.19 -15.19
C VAL A 177 12.98 -2.26 -14.60
N GLN A 178 12.04 -1.83 -13.75
CA GLN A 178 11.05 -2.72 -13.13
C GLN A 178 10.09 -3.31 -14.16
N PHE A 179 9.52 -2.49 -15.05
CA PHE A 179 8.66 -2.96 -16.11
C PHE A 179 9.41 -3.87 -17.08
N LEU A 180 10.63 -3.51 -17.50
CA LEU A 180 11.43 -4.35 -18.39
C LEU A 180 11.65 -5.74 -17.80
N ARG A 181 11.99 -5.82 -16.51
CA ARG A 181 12.17 -7.09 -15.80
C ARG A 181 10.88 -7.92 -15.77
N LEU A 182 9.76 -7.30 -15.41
CA LEU A 182 8.47 -8.01 -15.31
C LEU A 182 7.94 -8.45 -16.67
N PHE A 183 8.03 -7.60 -17.69
CA PHE A 183 7.59 -7.93 -19.05
C PHE A 183 8.46 -9.00 -19.70
N SER A 184 9.79 -8.90 -19.54
CA SER A 184 10.71 -9.95 -20.02
C SER A 184 10.37 -11.31 -19.43
N LYS A 185 9.91 -11.35 -18.17
CA LYS A 185 9.63 -12.60 -17.46
C LYS A 185 8.19 -13.10 -17.65
N TYR A 186 7.20 -12.22 -17.73
CA TYR A 186 5.80 -12.59 -17.58
C TYR A 186 4.86 -12.10 -18.69
N LYS A 187 5.34 -11.44 -19.76
CA LYS A 187 4.47 -10.91 -20.84
C LYS A 187 3.45 -11.92 -21.34
N VAL A 188 3.88 -13.12 -21.72
CA VAL A 188 2.99 -14.18 -22.22
C VAL A 188 1.98 -14.62 -21.16
N LYS A 189 2.44 -14.79 -19.90
CA LYS A 189 1.54 -15.17 -18.80
C LYS A 189 0.47 -14.09 -18.52
N MET A 190 0.86 -12.82 -18.58
CA MET A 190 -0.08 -11.70 -18.41
C MET A 190 -1.13 -11.67 -19.54
N GLN A 191 -0.71 -11.90 -20.78
CA GLN A 191 -1.62 -11.96 -21.93
C GLN A 191 -2.60 -13.13 -21.83
N ASN A 192 -2.10 -14.32 -21.47
CA ASN A 192 -2.93 -15.50 -21.31
C ASN A 192 -3.95 -15.33 -20.18
N TYR A 193 -3.50 -14.85 -19.01
CA TYR A 193 -4.38 -14.61 -17.87
C TYR A 193 -5.48 -13.59 -18.19
N ARG A 194 -5.12 -12.48 -18.86
CA ARG A 194 -6.10 -11.49 -19.33
C ARG A 194 -7.13 -12.14 -20.26
N ALA A 195 -6.69 -12.94 -21.23
CA ALA A 195 -7.59 -13.57 -22.19
C ALA A 195 -8.54 -14.57 -21.52
N GLU A 196 -8.02 -15.38 -20.60
CA GLU A 196 -8.78 -16.33 -19.79
C GLU A 196 -9.86 -15.60 -18.98
N MET A 197 -9.49 -14.59 -18.19
CA MET A 197 -10.46 -13.85 -17.37
C MET A 197 -11.51 -13.10 -18.21
N LEU A 198 -11.18 -12.65 -19.42
CA LEU A 198 -12.16 -11.99 -20.30
C LEU A 198 -13.16 -12.96 -20.94
N ALA A 199 -12.81 -14.25 -21.04
CA ALA A 199 -13.71 -15.28 -21.56
C ALA A 199 -14.68 -15.81 -20.48
N GLU A 200 -14.34 -15.61 -19.21
CA GLU A 200 -15.13 -16.04 -18.06
C GLU A 200 -16.33 -15.13 -17.79
N GLU A 201 -17.52 -15.71 -17.65
CA GLU A 201 -18.76 -14.97 -17.35
C GLU A 201 -18.90 -14.63 -15.86
N THR A 202 -18.31 -15.44 -14.99
CA THR A 202 -18.40 -15.25 -13.54
C THR A 202 -17.39 -14.21 -13.08
N LEU A 203 -17.82 -13.20 -12.31
CA LEU A 203 -16.94 -12.19 -11.74
C LEU A 203 -15.98 -12.80 -10.70
N MET A 204 -14.72 -12.95 -11.07
CA MET A 204 -13.63 -13.52 -10.26
C MET A 204 -12.48 -12.53 -10.04
N ASP A 205 -12.20 -11.66 -11.02
CA ASP A 205 -11.14 -10.66 -10.95
C ASP A 205 -11.55 -9.38 -11.71
N ILE A 206 -10.69 -8.36 -11.65
CA ILE A 206 -10.98 -7.02 -12.16
C ILE A 206 -11.23 -6.97 -13.67
N HIS A 207 -10.68 -7.92 -14.44
CA HIS A 207 -10.78 -7.99 -15.90
C HIS A 207 -12.22 -8.05 -16.41
N GLN A 208 -13.11 -8.63 -15.62
CA GLN A 208 -14.50 -8.86 -15.99
C GLN A 208 -15.39 -7.65 -15.71
N THR A 209 -14.87 -6.64 -15.00
CA THR A 209 -15.59 -5.39 -14.76
C THR A 209 -15.77 -4.62 -16.08
N GLU A 210 -16.91 -3.97 -16.26
CA GLU A 210 -17.14 -3.12 -17.45
C GLU A 210 -16.12 -1.97 -17.54
N GLN A 211 -15.65 -1.47 -16.39
CA GLN A 211 -14.61 -0.46 -16.31
C GLN A 211 -13.31 -0.92 -16.97
N TYR A 212 -12.92 -2.18 -16.74
CA TYR A 212 -11.70 -2.74 -17.34
C TYR A 212 -11.88 -2.98 -18.83
N LYS A 213 -13.02 -3.57 -19.23
CA LYS A 213 -13.35 -3.81 -20.64
C LYS A 213 -13.40 -2.51 -21.45
N GLU A 214 -13.98 -1.45 -20.90
CA GLU A 214 -13.98 -0.10 -21.51
C GLU A 214 -12.55 0.44 -21.68
N ALA A 215 -11.71 0.35 -20.65
CA ALA A 215 -10.32 0.79 -20.72
C ALA A 215 -9.53 -0.01 -21.78
N LEU A 216 -9.78 -1.31 -21.90
CA LEU A 216 -9.14 -2.16 -22.92
C LEU A 216 -9.60 -1.81 -24.35
N ARG A 217 -10.88 -1.47 -24.55
CA ARG A 217 -11.40 -0.97 -25.85
C ARG A 217 -10.73 0.34 -26.24
N LYS A 218 -10.48 1.22 -25.26
CA LYS A 218 -9.82 2.51 -25.44
C LYS A 218 -8.31 2.38 -25.66
N TYR A 219 -7.68 1.40 -25.01
CA TYR A 219 -6.23 1.21 -25.00
C TYR A 219 -5.87 -0.26 -25.26
N LYS A 220 -5.67 -0.59 -26.55
CA LYS A 220 -5.32 -1.95 -27.00
C LYS A 220 -4.14 -2.56 -26.22
N ASN A 221 -3.09 -1.77 -26.00
CA ASN A 221 -1.89 -2.17 -25.26
C ASN A 221 -1.82 -1.40 -23.94
N MET A 222 -2.60 -1.81 -22.94
CA MET A 222 -2.60 -1.21 -21.60
C MET A 222 -1.78 -2.06 -20.60
N ILE A 223 -1.17 -1.41 -19.62
CA ILE A 223 -0.62 -1.98 -18.38
C ILE A 223 -1.46 -1.41 -17.23
N PRO A 224 -2.48 -2.13 -16.77
CA PRO A 224 -3.34 -1.71 -15.69
C PRO A 224 -2.64 -1.96 -14.35
N LEU A 225 -2.45 -0.89 -13.57
CA LEU A 225 -1.79 -0.93 -12.27
C LEU A 225 -2.80 -0.70 -11.13
N SER A 226 -2.57 -1.40 -10.03
CA SER A 226 -3.19 -1.09 -8.73
C SER A 226 -2.14 -0.45 -7.84
N TYR A 227 -2.40 0.76 -7.35
CA TYR A 227 -1.49 1.45 -6.41
C TYR A 227 -1.88 1.16 -4.97
N TYR A 228 -0.86 1.10 -4.12
CA TYR A 228 -0.97 0.86 -2.69
C TYR A 228 -0.09 1.86 -1.95
N SER A 229 -0.62 2.42 -0.87
CA SER A 229 0.19 3.16 0.09
C SER A 229 -0.43 3.10 1.48
N ASP A 230 0.44 2.98 2.48
CA ASP A 230 0.09 2.95 3.88
C ASP A 230 1.26 3.57 4.69
N GLY A 231 0.95 4.19 5.83
CA GLY A 231 1.93 4.86 6.68
C GLY A 231 2.39 3.98 7.82
N GLY A 232 3.69 3.72 7.89
CA GLY A 232 4.31 3.00 9.00
C GLY A 232 5.20 3.89 9.86
N ARG A 233 5.10 3.78 11.19
CA ARG A 233 6.09 4.36 12.12
C ARG A 233 7.25 3.39 12.30
N TYR A 234 8.48 3.86 12.10
CA TYR A 234 9.69 3.01 12.16
C TYR A 234 10.59 3.28 13.37
N ALA A 235 10.41 4.40 14.05
CA ALA A 235 11.20 4.77 15.22
C ALA A 235 10.39 4.60 16.51
N GLU A 236 11.03 4.11 17.58
CA GLU A 236 10.43 3.96 18.93
C GLU A 236 9.80 5.27 19.43
N ASN A 237 10.33 6.42 18.98
CA ASN A 237 9.86 7.73 19.39
C ASN A 237 8.66 8.23 18.55
N GLY A 238 8.17 7.46 17.57
CA GLY A 238 7.01 7.77 16.73
C GLY A 238 7.13 9.01 15.81
N LYS A 239 8.23 9.76 15.87
CA LYS A 239 8.40 11.06 15.19
C LYS A 239 8.52 10.97 13.67
N PHE A 240 8.90 9.81 13.12
CA PHE A 240 9.10 9.64 11.68
C PHE A 240 8.24 8.50 11.17
N GLU A 241 7.59 8.77 10.03
CA GLU A 241 6.80 7.80 9.30
C GLU A 241 7.42 7.55 7.93
N GLY A 242 7.36 6.30 7.49
CA GLY A 242 7.68 5.89 6.14
C GLY A 242 6.42 5.49 5.39
N TRP A 243 6.34 5.93 4.14
CA TRP A 243 5.18 5.82 3.27
C TRP A 243 5.64 5.29 1.92
N PRO A 244 5.59 3.97 1.68
CA PRO A 244 5.84 3.41 0.37
C PRO A 244 4.67 3.69 -0.57
N LEU A 245 4.97 4.01 -1.82
CA LEU A 245 4.05 3.94 -2.94
C LEU A 245 4.45 2.74 -3.79
N ILE A 246 3.61 1.71 -3.77
CA ILE A 246 3.85 0.43 -4.42
C ILE A 246 2.74 0.21 -5.45
N ALA A 247 3.04 -0.51 -6.54
CA ALA A 247 2.06 -0.94 -7.50
C ALA A 247 2.15 -2.44 -7.80
N SER A 248 1.03 -3.01 -8.24
CA SER A 248 0.97 -4.35 -8.83
C SER A 248 0.36 -4.27 -10.24
N ILE A 249 0.81 -5.15 -11.14
CA ILE A 249 0.21 -5.26 -12.48
C ILE A 249 -1.01 -6.17 -12.38
N LEU A 250 -2.18 -5.65 -12.74
CA LEU A 250 -3.44 -6.38 -12.63
C LEU A 250 -3.50 -7.59 -13.56
N ASP A 251 -2.81 -7.58 -14.70
CA ASP A 251 -2.75 -8.75 -15.59
C ASP A 251 -1.87 -9.90 -15.09
N LEU A 252 -1.13 -9.73 -13.99
CA LEU A 252 -0.50 -10.87 -13.36
C LEU A 252 -1.57 -11.69 -12.61
N PRO A 253 -1.56 -13.03 -12.73
CA PRO A 253 -2.37 -13.89 -11.89
C PRO A 253 -2.15 -13.59 -10.40
N PRO A 254 -3.17 -13.71 -9.52
CA PRO A 254 -3.11 -13.30 -8.12
C PRO A 254 -1.89 -13.81 -7.36
N VAL A 255 -1.55 -15.10 -7.53
CA VAL A 255 -0.38 -15.74 -6.89
C VAL A 255 0.95 -15.08 -7.30
N LEU A 256 1.04 -14.56 -8.52
CA LEU A 256 2.23 -13.83 -8.99
C LEU A 256 2.13 -12.34 -8.64
N ARG A 257 0.94 -11.75 -8.69
CA ARG A 257 0.67 -10.35 -8.36
C ARG A 257 1.06 -10.01 -6.92
N GLY A 258 0.78 -10.92 -5.99
CA GLY A 258 1.09 -10.75 -4.55
C GLY A 258 2.54 -11.06 -4.16
N LYS A 259 3.39 -11.58 -5.05
CA LYS A 259 4.79 -11.86 -4.72
C LYS A 259 5.54 -10.54 -4.56
N PHE A 260 6.24 -10.37 -3.44
CA PHE A 260 7.05 -9.18 -3.16
C PHE A 260 8.04 -8.85 -4.29
N THR A 261 8.66 -9.87 -4.90
CA THR A 261 9.58 -9.72 -6.03
C THR A 261 8.91 -9.25 -7.33
N ASN A 262 7.58 -9.29 -7.42
CA ASN A 262 6.80 -8.84 -8.56
C ASN A 262 6.09 -7.50 -8.31
N LEU A 263 6.14 -6.96 -7.09
CA LEU A 263 5.68 -5.61 -6.79
C LEU A 263 6.60 -4.59 -7.45
N ILE A 264 5.99 -3.47 -7.85
CA ILE A 264 6.67 -2.31 -8.43
C ILE A 264 6.78 -1.28 -7.32
N PHE A 265 7.99 -1.02 -6.85
CA PHE A 265 8.26 0.07 -5.93
C PHE A 265 8.36 1.35 -6.75
N MET A 266 7.51 2.33 -6.47
CA MET A 266 7.45 3.56 -7.24
C MET A 266 8.15 4.70 -6.53
N ALA A 267 7.82 4.89 -5.24
CA ALA A 267 8.45 5.87 -4.39
C ALA A 267 8.43 5.42 -2.92
N TYR A 268 9.28 6.04 -2.11
CA TYR A 268 9.26 5.91 -0.66
C TYR A 268 9.48 7.27 -0.03
N TRP A 269 8.58 7.68 0.86
CA TRP A 269 8.65 8.95 1.59
C TRP A 269 8.89 8.68 3.06
N TYR A 270 9.99 9.21 3.61
CA TYR A 270 10.35 9.06 5.01
C TYR A 270 10.53 10.42 5.66
N SER A 271 9.68 10.75 6.63
CA SER A 271 9.56 12.13 7.13
C SER A 271 8.77 12.21 8.45
N PRO A 272 8.94 13.28 9.24
CA PRO A 272 8.00 13.61 10.31
C PRO A 272 6.67 14.19 9.82
N VAL A 273 6.54 14.50 8.53
CA VAL A 273 5.30 15.00 7.93
C VAL A 273 4.74 14.01 6.89
N LYS A 274 3.42 14.04 6.70
CA LYS A 274 2.73 13.18 5.73
C LYS A 274 3.21 13.46 4.29
N PRO A 275 3.12 12.48 3.37
CA PRO A 275 3.57 12.65 2.00
C PRO A 275 2.89 13.78 1.24
N ASN A 276 3.69 14.56 0.51
CA ASN A 276 3.17 15.40 -0.56
C ASN A 276 3.03 14.54 -1.83
N TRP A 277 1.84 13.96 -2.04
CA TRP A 277 1.58 13.09 -3.19
C TRP A 277 1.75 13.81 -4.52
N GLU A 278 1.38 15.09 -4.60
CA GLU A 278 1.55 15.88 -5.83
C GLU A 278 3.03 15.97 -6.24
N PHE A 279 3.90 16.24 -5.27
CA PHE A 279 5.34 16.21 -5.48
C PHE A 279 5.84 14.84 -5.94
N ILE A 280 5.42 13.76 -5.26
CA ILE A 280 5.84 12.39 -5.60
C ILE A 280 5.41 12.04 -7.04
N PHE A 281 4.15 12.26 -7.40
CA PHE A 281 3.63 11.96 -8.74
C PHE A 281 4.33 12.78 -9.83
N LYS A 282 4.55 14.08 -9.61
CA LYS A 282 5.32 14.93 -10.52
C LYS A 282 6.77 14.44 -10.70
N LYS A 283 7.41 13.99 -9.61
CA LYS A 283 8.81 13.51 -9.64
C LYS A 283 8.99 12.15 -10.29
N MET A 284 8.06 11.23 -10.06
CA MET A 284 8.08 9.94 -10.74
C MET A 284 8.04 10.12 -12.26
N ASN A 285 7.39 11.19 -12.74
CA ASN A 285 7.20 11.47 -14.16
C ASN A 285 6.74 10.20 -14.86
N ILE A 286 5.67 9.59 -14.34
CA ILE A 286 5.12 8.34 -14.86
C ILE A 286 4.77 8.61 -16.31
N ARG A 287 5.64 8.18 -17.22
CA ARG A 287 5.39 8.32 -18.64
C ARG A 287 4.13 7.54 -18.93
N PRO A 288 3.18 8.10 -19.69
CA PRO A 288 1.97 7.37 -20.03
C PRO A 288 2.28 6.12 -20.85
N PHE A 289 3.50 5.99 -21.40
CA PHE A 289 3.91 4.87 -22.23
C PHE A 289 5.23 4.23 -21.78
N PHE A 290 5.23 2.90 -21.77
CA PHE A 290 6.39 2.03 -21.62
C PHE A 290 6.62 1.29 -22.94
N LYS A 291 7.85 1.28 -23.45
CA LYS A 291 8.19 0.60 -24.71
C LYS A 291 8.83 -0.75 -24.42
N PHE A 292 8.26 -1.81 -24.99
CA PHE A 292 8.80 -3.17 -24.90
C PHE A 292 8.56 -3.91 -26.21
N ASP A 293 9.59 -4.55 -26.76
CA ASP A 293 9.48 -5.36 -27.99
C ASP A 293 8.81 -4.60 -29.13
N ASN A 294 9.33 -3.39 -29.41
CA ASN A 294 8.82 -2.41 -30.38
C ASN A 294 7.35 -1.99 -30.20
N THR A 295 6.71 -2.37 -29.11
CA THR A 295 5.33 -2.01 -28.79
C THR A 295 5.30 -0.96 -27.69
N ASN A 296 4.52 0.10 -27.89
CA ASN A 296 4.23 1.06 -26.84
C ASN A 296 3.01 0.58 -26.04
N TYR A 297 3.19 0.41 -24.74
CA TYR A 297 2.16 0.05 -23.79
C TYR A 297 1.79 1.27 -22.97
N ARG A 298 0.50 1.57 -22.85
CA ARG A 298 0.00 2.63 -21.99
C ARG A 298 -0.01 2.16 -20.53
N VAL A 299 0.73 2.83 -19.66
CA VAL A 299 0.68 2.59 -18.21
C VAL A 299 -0.49 3.36 -17.63
N THR A 300 -1.39 2.68 -16.94
CA THR A 300 -2.62 3.28 -16.40
C THR A 300 -2.77 2.91 -14.94
N CYS A 301 -2.98 3.90 -14.06
CA CYS A 301 -3.45 3.61 -12.70
C CYS A 301 -4.94 3.28 -12.78
N PHE A 302 -5.28 2.02 -12.56
CA PHE A 302 -6.65 1.54 -12.67
C PHE A 302 -7.39 1.69 -11.36
N GLN A 303 -6.70 1.42 -10.24
CA GLN A 303 -7.24 1.58 -8.91
C GLN A 303 -6.17 1.98 -7.89
N VAL A 304 -6.62 2.65 -6.83
CA VAL A 304 -5.83 2.95 -5.62
C VAL A 304 -6.49 2.26 -4.45
N ILE A 305 -5.71 1.49 -3.71
CA ILE A 305 -6.11 0.79 -2.49
C ILE A 305 -5.26 1.35 -1.35
N ALA A 306 -5.90 1.95 -0.37
CA ALA A 306 -5.23 2.53 0.77
C ALA A 306 -6.19 2.51 1.97
N ASP A 307 -5.65 2.52 3.18
CA ASP A 307 -6.45 2.70 4.38
C ASP A 307 -7.23 4.04 4.32
N LEU A 308 -8.27 4.20 5.14
CA LEU A 308 -9.13 5.38 5.08
C LEU A 308 -8.35 6.70 5.23
N PRO A 309 -7.43 6.84 6.20
CA PRO A 309 -6.55 8.02 6.30
C PRO A 309 -5.76 8.31 5.01
N ALA A 310 -5.03 7.33 4.45
CA ALA A 310 -4.24 7.53 3.24
C ALA A 310 -5.12 7.81 2.02
N LYS A 311 -6.26 7.12 1.90
CA LYS A 311 -7.26 7.33 0.84
C LYS A 311 -7.74 8.78 0.81
N GLN A 312 -7.98 9.39 1.97
CA GLN A 312 -8.38 10.80 2.03
C GLN A 312 -7.27 11.75 1.62
N HIS A 313 -6.01 11.46 1.95
CA HIS A 313 -4.88 12.23 1.43
C HIS A 313 -4.79 12.11 -0.10
N PHE A 314 -4.98 10.91 -0.65
CA PHE A 314 -5.03 10.68 -2.08
C PHE A 314 -6.18 11.40 -2.77
N LEU A 315 -7.37 11.45 -2.17
CA LEU A 315 -8.55 12.11 -2.72
C LEU A 315 -8.64 13.60 -2.39
N ASN A 316 -7.66 14.13 -1.64
CA ASN A 316 -7.65 15.49 -1.11
C ASN A 316 -8.92 15.83 -0.30
N MET A 317 -9.32 14.93 0.59
CA MET A 317 -10.48 15.08 1.47
C MET A 317 -10.10 15.51 2.89
N LEU A 318 -11.10 15.92 3.68
CA LEU A 318 -11.00 16.05 5.12
C LEU A 318 -10.62 14.72 5.77
N ASN A 319 -10.13 14.78 7.01
CA ASN A 319 -9.75 13.62 7.80
C ASN A 319 -10.93 12.68 8.09
N VAL A 320 -10.63 11.43 8.49
CA VAL A 320 -11.62 10.36 8.71
C VAL A 320 -12.68 10.73 9.73
N ASN A 321 -12.34 11.61 10.66
CA ASN A 321 -13.23 12.08 11.72
C ASN A 321 -14.08 13.29 11.32
N GLY A 322 -14.01 13.76 10.07
CA GLY A 322 -14.84 14.87 9.59
C GLY A 322 -16.29 14.46 9.30
N TYR A 323 -17.24 15.35 9.53
CA TYR A 323 -18.67 15.08 9.30
C TYR A 323 -19.02 14.72 7.84
N ASN A 324 -18.24 15.14 6.85
CA ASN A 324 -18.46 14.82 5.43
C ASN A 324 -17.26 14.06 4.84
N SER A 325 -16.60 13.22 5.65
CA SER A 325 -15.32 12.59 5.31
C SER A 325 -15.42 11.30 4.48
N CYS A 326 -16.63 10.75 4.31
CA CYS A 326 -16.86 9.55 3.50
C CYS A 326 -16.57 9.83 2.02
N SER A 327 -15.74 9.00 1.39
CA SER A 327 -15.41 9.13 -0.03
C SER A 327 -16.53 8.71 -0.98
N ASP A 328 -17.49 7.93 -0.49
CA ASP A 328 -18.45 7.20 -1.32
C ASP A 328 -19.89 7.73 -1.17
N CYS A 329 -20.24 8.36 -0.04
CA CYS A 329 -21.54 8.96 0.20
C CYS A 329 -21.48 10.46 0.55
N ASP A 330 -22.59 11.15 0.32
CA ASP A 330 -22.82 12.55 0.72
C ASP A 330 -23.62 12.66 2.04
N ILE A 331 -23.70 11.56 2.80
CA ILE A 331 -24.34 11.55 4.12
C ILE A 331 -23.43 12.29 5.10
N LYS A 332 -24.02 13.26 5.83
CA LYS A 332 -23.36 13.88 6.97
C LYS A 332 -23.29 12.87 8.11
N GLY A 333 -22.08 12.55 8.54
CA GLY A 333 -21.82 11.69 9.68
C GLY A 333 -22.21 12.32 11.01
N GLU A 334 -22.23 11.50 12.03
CA GLU A 334 -22.52 11.86 13.42
C GLU A 334 -21.43 11.26 14.31
N ASN A 335 -21.08 11.97 15.37
CA ASN A 335 -20.11 11.46 16.33
C ASN A 335 -20.84 10.56 17.35
N ILE A 336 -20.64 9.25 17.24
CA ILE A 336 -21.19 8.25 18.16
C ILE A 336 -20.03 7.65 18.94
N ASN A 337 -20.00 7.87 20.26
CA ASN A 337 -18.94 7.35 21.15
C ASN A 337 -17.51 7.68 20.67
N ARG A 338 -17.25 8.93 20.28
CA ARG A 338 -15.96 9.42 19.75
C ARG A 338 -15.57 8.84 18.39
N THR A 339 -16.50 8.14 17.72
CA THR A 339 -16.30 7.57 16.39
C THR A 339 -17.21 8.28 15.39
N MET A 340 -16.62 8.82 14.32
CA MET A 340 -17.41 9.36 13.22
C MET A 340 -18.14 8.22 12.51
N THR A 341 -19.46 8.24 12.60
CA THR A 341 -20.33 7.19 12.08
C THR A 341 -21.24 7.78 11.03
N PHE A 342 -21.36 7.12 9.89
CA PHE A 342 -22.27 7.50 8.82
C PHE A 342 -23.52 6.64 8.94
N PRO A 343 -24.60 7.15 9.54
CA PRO A 343 -25.80 6.35 9.79
C PRO A 343 -26.35 5.83 8.46
N TYR A 344 -26.84 4.59 8.49
CA TYR A 344 -27.46 3.95 7.33
C TYR A 344 -28.79 4.65 7.01
N ALA A 345 -28.72 5.73 6.24
CA ALA A 345 -29.83 6.27 5.48
C ALA A 345 -29.80 5.66 4.06
N GLU A 346 -30.83 5.93 3.24
CA GLU A 346 -30.75 5.65 1.80
C GLU A 346 -29.38 6.12 1.29
N LEU A 347 -28.59 5.21 0.70
CA LEU A 347 -27.20 5.49 0.32
C LEU A 347 -27.19 6.60 -0.74
N ILE A 348 -27.08 7.86 -0.30
CA ILE A 348 -26.89 9.00 -1.18
C ILE A 348 -25.45 8.93 -1.65
N GLN A 349 -25.27 8.35 -2.83
CA GLN A 349 -23.98 8.26 -3.47
C GLN A 349 -23.44 9.67 -3.70
N ARG A 350 -22.17 9.87 -3.34
CA ARG A 350 -21.52 11.17 -3.49
C ARG A 350 -21.48 11.60 -4.95
N ASP A 351 -21.82 12.87 -5.23
CA ASP A 351 -21.67 13.40 -6.58
C ASP A 351 -20.17 13.48 -6.95
N PRO A 352 -19.71 12.78 -8.01
CA PRO A 352 -18.32 12.85 -8.47
C PRO A 352 -17.85 14.27 -8.80
N LYS A 353 -18.77 15.19 -9.15
CA LYS A 353 -18.46 16.60 -9.42
C LYS A 353 -17.87 17.31 -8.20
N ASN A 354 -18.19 16.87 -6.98
CA ASN A 354 -17.61 17.44 -5.76
C ASN A 354 -16.08 17.34 -5.75
N PHE A 355 -15.51 16.32 -6.41
CA PHE A 355 -14.06 16.15 -6.54
C PHE A 355 -13.41 16.96 -7.66
N LEU A 356 -14.21 17.64 -8.48
CA LEU A 356 -13.73 18.44 -9.61
C LEU A 356 -13.66 19.94 -9.27
N ILE A 357 -14.21 20.35 -8.14
CA ILE A 357 -14.22 21.74 -7.68
C ILE A 357 -12.80 22.15 -7.27
N LYS A 358 -12.33 23.27 -7.80
CA LYS A 358 -11.00 23.83 -7.50
C LYS A 358 -11.10 24.90 -6.42
N ASN A 359 -10.09 24.97 -5.56
CA ASN A 359 -9.87 26.06 -4.60
C ASN A 359 -11.03 26.33 -3.63
N LYS A 360 -11.89 25.34 -3.39
CA LYS A 360 -12.99 25.43 -2.43
C LYS A 360 -13.25 24.06 -1.82
N THR A 361 -13.44 24.05 -0.50
CA THR A 361 -13.91 22.85 0.20
C THR A 361 -15.41 22.69 0.00
N VAL A 362 -15.84 21.55 -0.54
CA VAL A 362 -17.27 21.22 -0.74
C VAL A 362 -17.50 19.80 -0.26
N ASN A 363 -18.47 19.64 0.66
CA ASN A 363 -18.84 18.35 1.26
C ASN A 363 -17.63 17.54 1.74
N GLY A 364 -16.61 18.19 2.30
CA GLY A 364 -15.41 17.52 2.80
C GLY A 364 -14.35 17.16 1.77
N VAL A 365 -14.51 17.52 0.49
CA VAL A 365 -13.42 17.50 -0.50
C VAL A 365 -12.76 18.88 -0.50
N LYS A 366 -11.45 18.96 -0.26
CA LYS A 366 -10.71 20.23 -0.12
C LYS A 366 -10.33 20.87 -1.45
N GLY A 367 -10.44 20.11 -2.54
CA GLY A 367 -10.17 20.56 -3.90
C GLY A 367 -9.70 19.41 -4.79
N LEU A 368 -9.35 19.74 -6.04
CA LEU A 368 -8.90 18.76 -7.02
C LEU A 368 -7.66 18.00 -6.56
N SER A 369 -7.72 16.67 -6.59
CA SER A 369 -6.57 15.80 -6.30
C SER A 369 -5.67 15.62 -7.51
N VAL A 370 -4.36 15.49 -7.27
CA VAL A 370 -3.37 15.06 -8.27
C VAL A 370 -3.75 13.74 -8.95
N LEU A 371 -4.45 12.83 -8.25
CA LEU A 371 -4.88 11.55 -8.82
C LEU A 371 -5.83 11.69 -10.00
N LYS A 372 -6.49 12.85 -10.19
CA LYS A 372 -7.34 13.12 -11.36
C LYS A 372 -6.63 12.86 -12.68
N GLU A 373 -5.32 13.11 -12.72
CA GLU A 373 -4.47 12.97 -13.91
C GLU A 373 -4.00 11.53 -14.14
N TYR A 374 -3.94 10.71 -13.08
CA TYR A 374 -3.31 9.39 -13.12
C TYR A 374 -4.32 8.25 -13.11
N LEU A 375 -5.44 8.41 -12.40
CA LEU A 375 -6.46 7.38 -12.21
C LEU A 375 -7.41 7.31 -13.40
N GLU A 376 -7.64 6.11 -13.95
CA GLU A 376 -8.48 5.90 -15.15
C GLU A 376 -9.92 6.40 -14.93
N LYS A 377 -10.49 6.10 -13.77
CA LYS A 377 -11.82 6.58 -13.35
C LYS A 377 -11.69 7.29 -12.01
N PHE A 378 -11.65 8.62 -12.04
CA PHE A 378 -11.59 9.44 -10.83
C PHE A 378 -12.97 10.01 -10.49
N PRO A 379 -13.44 9.93 -9.23
CA PRO A 379 -12.77 9.38 -8.04
C PRO A 379 -12.93 7.86 -7.84
N GLN A 380 -13.78 7.19 -8.61
CA GLN A 380 -14.28 5.84 -8.33
C GLN A 380 -13.22 4.73 -8.27
N GLY A 381 -12.07 4.93 -8.91
CA GLY A 381 -10.95 3.99 -8.84
C GLY A 381 -10.19 4.04 -7.50
N ALA A 382 -10.46 5.00 -6.62
CA ALA A 382 -10.02 4.95 -5.23
C ALA A 382 -10.98 4.07 -4.43
N ILE A 383 -10.71 2.78 -4.37
CA ILE A 383 -11.64 1.79 -3.81
C ILE A 383 -11.47 1.67 -2.30
N ILE A 384 -12.41 0.98 -1.64
CA ILE A 384 -12.31 0.67 -0.21
C ILE A 384 -11.27 -0.44 -0.01
N ASP A 385 -10.38 -0.26 0.96
CA ASP A 385 -9.44 -1.30 1.34
C ASP A 385 -10.12 -2.36 2.22
N VAL A 386 -10.49 -3.46 1.57
CA VAL A 386 -11.12 -4.62 2.22
C VAL A 386 -10.22 -5.21 3.31
N MET A 387 -8.90 -5.14 3.18
CA MET A 387 -7.99 -5.68 4.21
C MET A 387 -8.17 -4.91 5.51
N HIS A 388 -8.10 -3.58 5.47
CA HIS A 388 -8.24 -2.76 6.67
C HIS A 388 -9.69 -2.67 7.16
N SER A 389 -10.68 -2.67 6.26
CA SER A 389 -12.09 -2.49 6.63
C SER A 389 -12.82 -3.78 7.02
N VAL A 390 -12.49 -4.93 6.42
CA VAL A 390 -13.24 -6.18 6.57
C VAL A 390 -12.42 -7.29 7.21
N TYR A 391 -11.12 -7.37 6.90
CA TYR A 391 -10.30 -8.46 7.43
C TYR A 391 -9.65 -8.08 8.76
N LYS A 392 -8.95 -6.95 8.84
CA LYS A 392 -8.21 -6.55 10.04
C LYS A 392 -9.13 -6.27 11.23
N GLY A 393 -10.07 -5.33 11.08
CA GLY A 393 -10.94 -4.91 12.18
C GLY A 393 -11.76 -6.07 12.77
N PRO A 394 -12.61 -6.74 11.97
CA PRO A 394 -13.39 -7.88 12.43
C PRO A 394 -12.55 -9.04 12.97
N MET A 395 -11.42 -9.38 12.34
CA MET A 395 -10.55 -10.45 12.85
C MET A 395 -9.88 -10.08 14.17
N GLU A 396 -9.44 -8.83 14.33
CA GLU A 396 -8.88 -8.34 15.58
C GLU A 396 -9.95 -8.33 16.70
N ASP A 397 -11.17 -7.91 16.38
CA ASP A 397 -12.30 -7.94 17.32
C ASP A 397 -12.68 -9.38 17.71
N ASP A 398 -12.74 -10.30 16.74
CA ASP A 398 -13.01 -11.71 17.00
C ASP A 398 -11.91 -12.35 17.85
N LEU A 399 -10.64 -12.04 17.57
CA LEU A 399 -9.50 -12.51 18.38
C LEU A 399 -9.56 -11.94 19.80
N LYS A 400 -9.87 -10.65 19.97
CA LYS A 400 -10.08 -10.04 21.29
C LYS A 400 -11.25 -10.67 22.04
N ARG A 401 -12.34 -11.00 21.35
CA ARG A 401 -13.50 -11.69 21.94
C ARG A 401 -13.19 -13.12 22.34
N LEU A 402 -12.42 -13.84 21.51
CA LEU A 402 -11.92 -15.18 21.84
C LEU A 402 -11.02 -15.15 23.09
N LEU A 403 -10.14 -14.14 23.21
CA LEU A 403 -9.24 -13.97 24.35
C LEU A 403 -9.93 -13.56 25.65
N ASN A 404 -10.83 -12.57 25.56
CA ASN A 404 -11.50 -12.01 26.73
C ASN A 404 -12.75 -12.81 27.14
N GLY A 405 -13.11 -13.82 26.35
CA GLY A 405 -14.42 -14.46 26.41
C GLY A 405 -15.49 -13.56 25.82
N PHE A 406 -16.41 -14.16 25.06
CA PHE A 406 -17.57 -13.43 24.57
C PHE A 406 -18.53 -13.15 25.75
N LYS A 407 -18.90 -11.88 25.95
CA LYS A 407 -20.05 -11.51 26.79
C LYS A 407 -21.30 -11.55 25.91
N PHE A 408 -22.26 -12.38 26.28
CA PHE A 408 -23.53 -12.56 25.56
C PHE A 408 -24.71 -12.21 26.46
N ASN A 409 -25.80 -11.82 25.81
CA ASN A 409 -27.11 -11.56 26.43
C ASN A 409 -27.98 -12.85 26.35
N ASP A 410 -29.05 -12.89 27.13
CA ASP A 410 -29.70 -14.07 27.76
C ASP A 410 -30.26 -15.24 26.89
N THR A 411 -29.90 -15.43 25.61
CA THR A 411 -30.56 -16.44 24.75
C THR A 411 -29.80 -17.74 24.45
N GLY A 412 -28.62 -17.95 25.05
CA GLY A 412 -28.04 -19.29 25.30
C GLY A 412 -27.35 -20.05 24.15
N THR A 413 -26.12 -20.54 24.41
CA THR A 413 -25.65 -21.95 24.37
C THR A 413 -24.15 -22.01 24.81
N ARG A 414 -23.70 -23.18 25.28
CA ARG A 414 -22.52 -23.50 26.12
C ARG A 414 -21.10 -23.10 25.64
N LEU A 415 -20.28 -22.75 26.63
CA LEU A 415 -18.88 -22.29 26.60
C LEU A 415 -17.84 -23.43 26.60
N ILE A 416 -16.72 -23.23 25.90
CA ILE A 416 -15.41 -23.77 26.29
C ILE A 416 -14.50 -22.56 26.48
N LYS A 417 -14.17 -22.23 27.74
CA LYS A 417 -13.16 -21.20 28.04
C LYS A 417 -11.83 -21.72 27.52
N ILE A 418 -11.12 -20.95 26.69
CA ILE A 418 -9.74 -21.29 26.34
C ILE A 418 -8.97 -21.36 27.66
N ASN A 419 -8.29 -22.47 27.91
CA ASN A 419 -7.48 -22.63 29.12
C ASN A 419 -6.35 -21.59 29.15
N ASN A 420 -5.72 -21.41 30.30
CA ASN A 420 -4.66 -20.40 30.46
C ASN A 420 -3.53 -20.58 29.42
N ASP A 421 -3.24 -21.82 29.02
CA ASP A 421 -2.23 -22.13 28.00
C ASP A 421 -2.60 -21.59 26.61
N GLY A 422 -3.87 -21.72 26.21
CA GLY A 422 -4.34 -21.18 24.94
C GLY A 422 -4.47 -19.65 24.96
N LYS A 423 -4.73 -19.05 26.13
CA LYS A 423 -4.66 -17.59 26.32
C LYS A 423 -3.23 -17.08 26.15
N GLU A 424 -2.26 -17.74 26.77
CA GLU A 424 -0.84 -17.38 26.66
C GLU A 424 -0.30 -17.56 25.23
N LEU A 425 -0.73 -18.60 24.51
CA LEU A 425 -0.36 -18.83 23.11
C LEU A 425 -0.90 -17.74 22.18
N LEU A 426 -2.15 -17.30 22.38
CA LEU A 426 -2.77 -16.22 21.60
C LEU A 426 -2.18 -14.84 21.94
N GLU A 427 -1.91 -14.55 23.21
CA GLU A 427 -1.18 -13.34 23.62
C GLU A 427 0.22 -13.29 22.98
N LYS A 428 0.90 -14.45 22.82
CA LYS A 428 2.14 -14.58 22.05
C LYS A 428 1.98 -14.41 20.52
N ILE A 429 0.80 -14.70 19.96
CA ILE A 429 0.52 -14.51 18.53
C ILE A 429 0.19 -13.03 18.25
N LEU A 430 -0.56 -12.37 19.12
CA LEU A 430 -0.94 -10.96 18.95
C LEU A 430 0.17 -9.97 19.29
N SER A 431 1.12 -10.35 20.15
CA SER A 431 2.29 -9.52 20.50
C SER A 431 3.45 -9.62 19.50
N LYS A 432 3.31 -10.43 18.44
CA LYS A 432 4.25 -10.52 17.32
C LYS A 432 3.74 -9.74 16.12
#